data_AF-A0A8B7YYK7-F1
#
_entry.id   AF-A0A8B7YYK7-F1
#
_cell.length_a   1.000
_cell.length_b   1.000
_cell.length_c   1.000
_cell.angle_alpha   90.00
_cell.angle_beta   90.00
_cell.angle_gamma   90.00
#
_symmetry.space_group_name_H-M   'P 1'
#
loop_
_entity.id
_entity.type
_entity.pdbx_description
1 polymer ?
#
loop_
_entity_poly.entity_id
_entity_poly.type
_entity_poly.pdbx_seq_one_letter_code
_entity_poly.pdbx_strand_id
1 'polypeptide(L)'
;MEDLVDRIFNNSASICQEDSAKFGEYCRLAIGRQWFARLVDSQRVNCKKVTEQTFYRLVQFFAVCLFECNDADDFTPGKSLMNMCFTFYHEHEGVPRCDDTTQKSFLYSHLTDQPIWKSLRFWNAAFFDAVHQERKQRQPDHQVNWRHLTTEERENTEILNENITFGQLVTFLHNMMELELSQQMCQEFLDKMATIGNLSAEQKDLIQSNIGNHFHAEDSNKSRKHQRPFNKLSFMKRKVGREAMV
;
A
#
# COMPACT_ATOMS: atom_id res chain seq x y z
N MET A 1 -18.67 -5.46 -15.50
CA MET A 1 -17.57 -5.41 -14.51
C MET A 1 -16.89 -6.76 -14.37
N GLU A 2 -17.61 -7.84 -14.07
CA GLU A 2 -17.06 -9.20 -13.99
C GLU A 2 -16.26 -9.61 -15.22
N ASP A 3 -16.85 -9.49 -16.42
CA ASP A 3 -16.17 -9.76 -17.70
C ASP A 3 -14.86 -8.96 -17.85
N LEU A 4 -14.85 -7.69 -17.47
CA LEU A 4 -13.65 -6.87 -17.57
C LEU A 4 -12.55 -7.39 -16.63
N VAL A 5 -12.89 -7.71 -15.39
CA VAL A 5 -11.92 -8.24 -14.42
C VAL A 5 -11.39 -9.59 -14.89
N ASP A 6 -12.25 -10.48 -15.39
CA ASP A 6 -11.82 -11.74 -15.98
C ASP A 6 -10.83 -11.52 -17.13
N ARG A 7 -11.16 -10.61 -18.06
CA ARG A 7 -10.26 -10.25 -19.16
C ARG A 7 -8.95 -9.63 -18.68
N ILE A 8 -8.90 -8.87 -17.59
CA ILE A 8 -7.64 -8.35 -17.03
C ILE A 8 -6.69 -9.50 -16.69
N PHE A 9 -7.18 -10.57 -16.06
CA PHE A 9 -6.33 -11.67 -15.62
C PHE A 9 -6.08 -12.73 -16.71
N ASN A 10 -7.05 -12.97 -17.60
CA ASN A 10 -7.00 -14.09 -18.54
C ASN A 10 -6.79 -13.69 -20.00
N ASN A 11 -7.13 -12.45 -20.39
CA ASN A 11 -7.06 -12.00 -21.79
C ASN A 11 -6.80 -10.48 -21.90
N SER A 12 -5.76 -9.99 -21.21
CA SER A 12 -5.46 -8.55 -21.10
C SER A 12 -5.26 -7.85 -22.45
N ALA A 13 -4.88 -8.60 -23.49
CA ALA A 13 -4.69 -8.09 -24.86
C ALA A 13 -6.01 -7.70 -25.54
N SER A 14 -7.13 -8.28 -25.14
CA SER A 14 -8.45 -7.96 -25.70
C SER A 14 -9.05 -6.66 -25.18
N ILE A 15 -8.48 -6.07 -24.11
CA ILE A 15 -9.00 -4.85 -23.50
C ILE A 15 -8.64 -3.65 -24.37
N CYS A 16 -9.68 -2.97 -24.87
CA CYS A 16 -9.55 -1.81 -25.74
C CYS A 16 -9.76 -0.49 -24.99
N GLN A 17 -9.67 0.63 -25.72
CA GLN A 17 -9.89 1.96 -25.14
C GLN A 17 -11.35 2.16 -24.72
N GLU A 18 -12.32 1.57 -25.42
CA GLU A 18 -13.74 1.65 -25.07
C GLU A 18 -14.02 0.97 -23.73
N ASP A 19 -13.39 -0.18 -23.45
CA ASP A 19 -13.46 -0.86 -22.15
C ASP A 19 -12.95 0.04 -21.03
N SER A 20 -11.83 0.74 -21.28
CA SER A 20 -11.21 1.66 -20.32
C SER A 20 -12.10 2.87 -20.05
N ALA A 21 -12.73 3.43 -21.09
CA ALA A 21 -13.69 4.52 -20.95
C ALA A 21 -14.90 4.09 -20.14
N LYS A 22 -15.54 2.98 -20.50
CA LYS A 22 -16.68 2.40 -19.77
C LYS A 22 -16.33 2.16 -18.30
N PHE A 23 -15.15 1.59 -18.02
CA PHE A 23 -14.70 1.40 -16.65
C PHE A 23 -14.65 2.71 -15.87
N GLY A 24 -14.08 3.77 -16.45
CA GLY A 24 -14.07 5.09 -15.82
C GLY A 24 -15.48 5.57 -15.49
N GLU A 25 -16.45 5.38 -16.39
CA GLU A 25 -17.85 5.73 -16.11
C GLU A 25 -18.47 4.93 -14.96
N TYR A 26 -18.16 3.63 -14.90
CA TYR A 26 -18.60 2.77 -13.80
C TYR A 26 -17.99 3.20 -12.46
N CYS A 27 -16.70 3.57 -12.42
CA CYS A 27 -16.03 4.00 -11.19
C CYS A 27 -16.54 5.33 -10.62
N ARG A 28 -17.23 6.16 -11.41
CA ARG A 28 -17.97 7.32 -10.86
C ARG A 28 -19.09 6.91 -9.90
N LEU A 29 -19.60 5.68 -10.02
CA LEU A 29 -20.61 5.12 -9.13
C LEU A 29 -19.97 4.34 -7.97
N ALA A 30 -20.48 4.52 -6.76
CA ALA A 30 -20.00 3.78 -5.57
C ALA A 30 -20.04 2.26 -5.76
N ILE A 31 -21.09 1.76 -6.40
CA ILE A 31 -21.22 0.33 -6.71
C ILE A 31 -20.12 -0.14 -7.67
N GLY A 32 -19.71 0.67 -8.66
CA GLY A 32 -18.65 0.31 -9.59
C GLY A 32 -17.30 0.15 -8.89
N ARG A 33 -16.92 1.10 -8.03
CA ARG A 33 -15.69 1.03 -7.23
C ARG A 33 -15.70 -0.18 -6.30
N GLN A 34 -16.81 -0.40 -5.62
CA GLN A 34 -16.96 -1.53 -4.70
C GLN A 34 -16.88 -2.89 -5.41
N TRP A 35 -17.49 -3.02 -6.58
CA TRP A 35 -17.45 -4.25 -7.37
C TRP A 35 -16.07 -4.52 -7.93
N PHE A 36 -15.40 -3.50 -8.48
CA PHE A 36 -14.02 -3.66 -8.96
C PHE A 36 -13.11 -4.15 -7.84
N ALA A 37 -13.12 -3.47 -6.68
CA ALA A 37 -12.29 -3.86 -5.55
C ALA A 37 -12.57 -5.30 -5.08
N ARG A 38 -13.85 -5.72 -5.00
CA ARG A 38 -14.24 -7.09 -4.59
C ARG A 38 -13.80 -8.16 -5.59
N LEU A 39 -14.00 -7.91 -6.88
CA LEU A 39 -13.69 -8.90 -7.92
C LEU A 39 -12.18 -9.11 -8.05
N VAL A 40 -11.39 -8.03 -7.99
CA VAL A 40 -9.93 -8.14 -7.99
C VAL A 40 -9.43 -8.82 -6.72
N ASP A 41 -10.00 -8.50 -5.56
CA ASP A 41 -9.62 -9.16 -4.30
C ASP A 41 -9.92 -10.67 -4.32
N SER A 42 -11.00 -11.07 -4.99
CA SER A 42 -11.33 -12.49 -5.19
C SER A 42 -10.27 -13.21 -6.04
N GLN A 43 -9.59 -12.50 -6.96
CA GLN A 43 -8.47 -13.05 -7.74
C GLN A 43 -7.18 -13.16 -6.92
N ARG A 44 -6.98 -12.27 -5.94
CA ARG A 44 -5.78 -12.27 -5.08
C ARG A 44 -5.58 -13.57 -4.31
N VAL A 45 -6.67 -14.26 -3.96
CA VAL A 45 -6.63 -15.57 -3.28
C VAL A 45 -5.99 -16.63 -4.17
N ASN A 46 -6.20 -16.53 -5.49
CA ASN A 46 -5.78 -17.53 -6.45
C ASN A 46 -4.38 -17.27 -7.01
N CYS A 47 -4.04 -15.99 -7.25
CA CYS A 47 -2.78 -15.64 -7.88
C CYS A 47 -2.26 -14.28 -7.41
N LYS A 48 -1.00 -14.24 -6.98
CA LYS A 48 -0.29 -12.99 -6.60
C LYS A 48 0.72 -12.54 -7.65
N LYS A 49 1.29 -13.50 -8.41
CA LYS A 49 2.23 -13.24 -9.50
C LYS A 49 1.47 -13.11 -10.81
N VAL A 50 1.48 -11.94 -11.42
CA VAL A 50 0.81 -11.69 -12.69
C VAL A 50 1.82 -11.52 -13.82
N THR A 51 1.34 -11.65 -15.07
CA THR A 51 2.15 -11.30 -16.24
C THR A 51 2.43 -9.79 -16.25
N GLU A 52 3.50 -9.36 -16.92
CA GLU A 52 3.82 -7.94 -17.08
C GLU A 52 2.64 -7.16 -17.69
N GLN A 53 1.96 -7.75 -18.68
CA GLN A 53 0.81 -7.13 -19.31
C GLN A 53 -0.35 -6.94 -18.32
N THR A 54 -0.72 -7.98 -17.58
CA THR A 54 -1.76 -7.89 -16.54
C THR A 54 -1.36 -6.91 -15.44
N PHE A 55 -0.08 -6.86 -15.06
CA PHE A 55 0.44 -5.92 -14.06
C PHE A 55 0.17 -4.48 -14.45
N TYR A 56 0.60 -4.04 -15.63
CA TYR A 56 0.38 -2.65 -16.07
C TYR A 56 -1.09 -2.34 -16.34
N ARG A 57 -1.91 -3.33 -16.72
CA ARG A 57 -3.38 -3.16 -16.76
C ARG A 57 -3.94 -2.91 -15.37
N LEU A 58 -3.52 -3.68 -14.36
CA LEU A 58 -3.92 -3.45 -12.98
C LEU A 58 -3.49 -2.06 -12.49
N VAL A 59 -2.27 -1.61 -12.78
CA VAL A 59 -1.83 -0.23 -12.45
C VAL A 59 -2.79 0.80 -13.04
N GLN A 60 -3.15 0.69 -14.32
CA GLN A 60 -4.07 1.62 -14.99
C GLN A 60 -5.45 1.65 -14.35
N PHE A 61 -6.06 0.48 -14.14
CA PHE A 61 -7.41 0.39 -13.58
C PHE A 61 -7.46 0.75 -12.08
N PHE A 62 -6.42 0.43 -11.32
CA PHE A 62 -6.28 0.86 -9.93
C PHE A 62 -6.18 2.37 -9.84
N ALA A 63 -5.35 3.00 -10.67
CA ALA A 63 -5.22 4.46 -10.67
C ALA A 63 -6.57 5.16 -10.89
N VAL A 64 -7.34 4.72 -11.89
CA VAL A 64 -8.68 5.28 -12.15
C VAL A 64 -9.63 5.05 -10.97
N CYS A 65 -9.67 3.83 -10.41
CA CYS A 65 -10.57 3.56 -9.30
C CYS A 65 -10.18 4.31 -8.02
N LEU A 66 -8.87 4.41 -7.71
CA LEU A 66 -8.34 5.14 -6.56
C LEU A 66 -8.60 6.65 -6.67
N PHE A 67 -8.47 7.20 -7.89
CA PHE A 67 -8.84 8.58 -8.17
C PHE A 67 -10.33 8.83 -7.85
N GLU A 68 -11.23 7.99 -8.37
CA GLU A 68 -12.67 8.12 -8.14
C GLU A 68 -13.05 7.84 -6.67
N CYS A 69 -12.34 6.95 -5.97
CA CYS A 69 -12.49 6.76 -4.53
C CYS A 69 -12.15 8.04 -3.76
N ASN A 70 -11.10 8.76 -4.16
CA ASN A 70 -10.70 10.00 -3.53
C ASN A 70 -11.69 11.13 -3.79
N ASP A 71 -12.11 11.29 -5.06
CA ASP A 71 -13.03 12.35 -5.46
C ASP A 71 -14.40 12.22 -4.76
N ALA A 72 -14.88 10.99 -4.61
CA ALA A 72 -16.17 10.70 -3.99
C ALA A 72 -16.11 10.44 -2.47
N ASP A 73 -14.96 10.59 -1.81
CA ASP A 73 -14.73 10.21 -0.40
C ASP A 73 -15.13 8.75 -0.06
N ASP A 74 -14.99 7.83 -1.02
CA ASP A 74 -15.38 6.42 -0.90
C ASP A 74 -14.17 5.54 -0.57
N PHE A 75 -13.82 5.53 0.72
CA PHE A 75 -12.55 4.98 1.18
C PHE A 75 -12.54 3.48 1.42
N THR A 76 -13.69 2.83 1.53
CA THR A 76 -13.77 1.37 1.72
C THR A 76 -13.14 0.60 0.55
N PRO A 77 -13.56 0.81 -0.73
CA PRO A 77 -12.87 0.22 -1.87
C PRO A 77 -11.41 0.71 -1.99
N GLY A 78 -11.13 1.97 -1.65
CA GLY A 78 -9.76 2.51 -1.60
C GLY A 78 -8.84 1.72 -0.66
N LYS A 79 -9.31 1.35 0.54
CA LYS A 79 -8.58 0.54 1.52
C LYS A 79 -8.29 -0.85 0.97
N SER A 80 -9.28 -1.49 0.34
CA SER A 80 -9.10 -2.80 -0.30
C SER A 80 -8.04 -2.73 -1.41
N LEU A 81 -8.10 -1.71 -2.28
CA LEU A 81 -7.12 -1.49 -3.34
C LEU A 81 -5.71 -1.21 -2.79
N MET A 82 -5.59 -0.38 -1.73
CA MET A 82 -4.32 -0.14 -1.04
C MET A 82 -3.67 -1.45 -0.59
N ASN A 83 -4.41 -2.31 0.10
CA ASN A 83 -3.89 -3.60 0.55
C ASN A 83 -3.47 -4.49 -0.63
N MET A 84 -4.19 -4.43 -1.74
CA MET A 84 -3.85 -5.18 -2.94
C MET A 84 -2.59 -4.66 -3.64
N CYS A 85 -2.26 -3.37 -3.49
CA CYS A 85 -1.06 -2.75 -4.06
C CYS A 85 0.24 -3.42 -3.58
N PHE A 86 0.23 -3.93 -2.34
CA PHE A 86 1.36 -4.64 -1.73
C PHE A 86 1.39 -6.15 -2.00
N THR A 87 0.38 -6.70 -2.70
CA THR A 87 0.25 -8.15 -2.90
C THR A 87 0.45 -8.62 -4.33
N PHE A 88 -0.04 -7.87 -5.32
CA PHE A 88 0.17 -8.22 -6.71
C PHE A 88 1.56 -7.78 -7.15
N TYR A 89 2.28 -8.68 -7.81
CA TYR A 89 3.61 -8.42 -8.33
C TYR A 89 3.83 -9.06 -9.70
N HIS A 90 4.77 -8.51 -10.45
CA HIS A 90 5.39 -9.19 -11.58
C HIS A 90 6.89 -9.39 -11.29
N GLU A 91 7.47 -10.40 -11.92
CA GLU A 91 8.92 -10.66 -11.86
C GLU A 91 9.56 -10.22 -13.17
N HIS A 92 10.74 -9.61 -13.09
CA HIS A 92 11.58 -9.30 -14.24
C HIS A 92 12.99 -9.86 -14.03
N GLU A 93 13.64 -10.22 -15.15
CA GLU A 93 15.01 -10.75 -15.13
C GLU A 93 15.96 -9.67 -14.58
N GLY A 94 16.69 -10.02 -13.52
CA GLY A 94 17.73 -9.18 -12.96
C GLY A 94 18.94 -9.07 -13.90
N VAL A 95 19.75 -8.03 -13.72
CA VAL A 95 21.03 -7.90 -14.46
C VAL A 95 21.91 -9.10 -14.10
N PRO A 96 22.45 -9.88 -15.08
CA PRO A 96 23.16 -11.15 -14.84
C PRO A 96 24.51 -11.04 -14.12
N ARG A 97 24.80 -9.92 -13.44
CA ARG A 97 26.09 -9.62 -12.82
C ARG A 97 26.19 -9.99 -11.34
N CYS A 98 25.08 -10.26 -10.68
CA CYS A 98 25.00 -10.78 -9.32
C CYS A 98 23.81 -11.75 -9.33
N ASP A 99 24.07 -13.02 -9.02
CA ASP A 99 23.16 -14.17 -8.87
C ASP A 99 21.71 -14.07 -9.36
N ASP A 100 21.26 -15.15 -9.99
CA ASP A 100 19.92 -15.51 -10.49
C ASP A 100 18.72 -15.09 -9.60
N THR A 101 18.54 -13.78 -9.42
CA THR A 101 17.57 -13.18 -8.50
C THR A 101 16.53 -12.46 -9.32
N THR A 102 15.43 -13.16 -9.59
CA THR A 102 14.21 -12.55 -10.10
C THR A 102 13.80 -11.41 -9.17
N GLN A 103 13.73 -10.20 -9.71
CA GLN A 103 13.32 -9.04 -8.92
C GLN A 103 11.79 -8.91 -8.99
N LYS A 104 11.15 -8.71 -7.84
CA LYS A 104 9.70 -8.48 -7.74
C LYS A 104 9.41 -6.99 -7.81
N SER A 105 8.46 -6.63 -8.66
CA SER A 105 7.89 -5.30 -8.76
C SER A 105 6.42 -5.38 -8.35
N PHE A 106 6.05 -4.67 -7.29
CA PHE A 106 4.70 -4.65 -6.74
C PHE A 106 3.93 -3.43 -7.25
N LEU A 107 2.59 -3.51 -7.26
CA LEU A 107 1.76 -2.42 -7.79
C LEU A 107 1.97 -1.08 -7.05
N TYR A 108 2.23 -1.10 -5.74
CA TYR A 108 2.39 0.12 -4.95
C TYR A 108 3.48 1.05 -5.51
N SER A 109 4.56 0.50 -6.06
CA SER A 109 5.70 1.28 -6.59
C SER A 109 5.33 2.11 -7.82
N HIS A 110 4.22 1.80 -8.49
CA HIS A 110 3.70 2.53 -9.65
C HIS A 110 2.48 3.41 -9.29
N LEU A 111 2.07 3.41 -8.03
CA LEU A 111 0.86 4.08 -7.55
C LEU A 111 1.15 5.05 -6.39
N THR A 112 2.40 5.34 -6.05
CA THR A 112 2.78 6.25 -4.95
C THR A 112 2.26 7.69 -5.14
N ASP A 113 2.05 8.11 -6.39
CA ASP A 113 1.57 9.45 -6.76
C ASP A 113 0.04 9.62 -6.71
N GLN A 114 -0.72 8.60 -6.31
CA GLN A 114 -2.19 8.74 -6.28
C GLN A 114 -2.63 9.75 -5.22
N PRO A 115 -3.56 10.69 -5.55
CA PRO A 115 -4.00 11.74 -4.63
C PRO A 115 -4.58 11.22 -3.31
N ILE A 116 -5.23 10.06 -3.35
CA ILE A 116 -5.84 9.42 -2.19
C ILE A 116 -4.85 9.18 -1.04
N TRP A 117 -3.58 8.91 -1.35
CA TRP A 117 -2.55 8.68 -0.34
C TRP A 117 -2.16 9.96 0.39
N LYS A 118 -2.35 11.13 -0.21
CA LYS A 118 -2.07 12.42 0.44
C LYS A 118 -3.26 12.91 1.28
N SER A 119 -4.38 12.17 1.29
CA SER A 119 -5.58 12.50 2.06
C SER A 119 -5.55 11.88 3.45
N LEU A 120 -5.39 12.70 4.49
CA LEU A 120 -5.57 12.24 5.87
C LEU A 120 -7.00 11.74 6.14
N ARG A 121 -7.99 12.19 5.36
CA ARG A 121 -9.37 11.70 5.46
C ARG A 121 -9.44 10.20 5.10
N PHE A 122 -8.75 9.82 4.03
CA PHE A 122 -8.62 8.41 3.63
C PHE A 122 -7.97 7.59 4.74
N TRP A 123 -6.78 7.99 5.22
CA TRP A 123 -6.05 7.24 6.24
C TRP A 123 -6.84 7.08 7.54
N ASN A 124 -7.48 8.15 8.02
CA ASN A 124 -8.32 8.10 9.20
C ASN A 124 -9.49 7.11 9.02
N ALA A 125 -10.22 7.21 7.90
CA ALA A 125 -11.38 6.36 7.64
C ALA A 125 -10.98 4.89 7.46
N ALA A 126 -9.94 4.62 6.66
CA ALA A 126 -9.43 3.28 6.42
C ALA A 126 -8.90 2.63 7.70
N PHE A 127 -8.24 3.39 8.57
CA PHE A 127 -7.76 2.93 9.87
C PHE A 127 -8.91 2.57 10.80
N PHE A 128 -9.90 3.45 10.94
CA PHE A 128 -11.06 3.14 11.77
C PHE A 128 -11.78 1.91 11.24
N ASP A 129 -11.99 1.79 9.94
CA ASP A 129 -12.62 0.61 9.37
C ASP A 129 -11.82 -0.68 9.67
N ALA A 130 -10.49 -0.63 9.61
CA ALA A 130 -9.63 -1.76 9.97
C ALA A 130 -9.70 -2.14 11.45
N VAL A 131 -9.62 -1.15 12.36
CA VAL A 131 -9.76 -1.37 13.81
C VAL A 131 -11.12 -1.96 14.16
N HIS A 132 -12.21 -1.43 13.58
CA HIS A 132 -13.56 -1.94 13.80
C HIS A 132 -13.72 -3.37 13.27
N GLN A 133 -13.14 -3.67 12.11
CA GLN A 133 -13.16 -5.00 11.52
C GLN A 133 -12.43 -6.02 12.41
N GLU A 134 -11.25 -5.67 12.92
CA GLU A 134 -10.48 -6.56 13.80
C GLU A 134 -11.16 -6.75 15.16
N ARG A 135 -11.74 -5.71 15.74
CA ARG A 135 -12.56 -5.83 16.97
C ARG A 135 -13.73 -6.79 16.77
N LYS A 136 -14.43 -6.69 15.64
CA LYS A 136 -15.53 -7.62 15.30
C LYS A 136 -15.06 -9.07 15.15
N GLN A 137 -13.87 -9.29 14.62
CA GLN A 137 -13.32 -10.63 14.47
C GLN A 137 -12.88 -11.24 15.80
N ARG A 138 -12.25 -10.44 16.67
CA ARG A 138 -11.74 -10.90 17.99
C ARG A 138 -12.83 -10.95 19.06
N GLN A 139 -13.91 -10.18 18.89
CA GLN A 139 -15.07 -10.13 19.77
C GLN A 139 -16.36 -10.21 18.93
N PRO A 140 -16.72 -11.40 18.41
CA PRO A 140 -17.94 -11.55 17.63
C PRO A 140 -19.20 -11.25 18.46
N ASP A 141 -19.13 -11.46 19.77
CA ASP A 141 -20.28 -11.33 20.68
C ASP A 141 -20.29 -9.97 21.40
N HIS A 142 -20.76 -8.92 20.71
CA HIS A 142 -20.93 -7.57 21.29
C HIS A 142 -22.05 -7.51 22.35
N GLN A 143 -22.71 -8.63 22.65
CA GLN A 143 -23.90 -8.71 23.48
C GLN A 143 -23.63 -8.99 24.96
N VAL A 144 -22.38 -9.12 25.41
CA VAL A 144 -22.11 -9.17 26.84
C VAL A 144 -22.32 -7.76 27.41
N ASN A 145 -23.43 -7.57 28.12
CA ASN A 145 -23.76 -6.29 28.74
C ASN A 145 -22.60 -5.84 29.61
N TRP A 146 -21.96 -4.71 29.27
CA TRP A 146 -20.82 -4.12 29.99
C TRP A 146 -21.01 -4.06 31.51
N ARG A 147 -22.25 -3.89 31.97
CA ARG A 147 -22.61 -3.86 33.40
C ARG A 147 -22.45 -5.19 34.12
N HIS A 148 -22.43 -6.31 33.40
CA HIS A 148 -22.29 -7.66 33.94
C HIS A 148 -20.87 -8.22 33.83
N LEU A 149 -19.98 -7.53 33.12
CA LEU A 149 -18.55 -7.85 33.13
C LEU A 149 -17.93 -7.55 34.49
N THR A 150 -17.10 -8.47 34.96
CA THR A 150 -16.19 -8.27 36.09
C THR A 150 -15.16 -7.18 35.78
N THR A 151 -14.51 -6.65 36.81
CA THR A 151 -13.44 -5.64 36.64
C THR A 151 -12.30 -6.20 35.77
N GLU A 152 -11.89 -7.45 35.99
CA GLU A 152 -10.83 -8.12 35.23
C GLU A 152 -11.21 -8.27 33.74
N GLU A 153 -12.46 -8.64 33.42
CA GLU A 153 -12.91 -8.73 32.03
C GLU A 153 -12.95 -7.38 31.33
N ARG A 154 -13.27 -6.30 32.06
CA ARG A 154 -13.23 -4.93 31.52
C ARG A 154 -11.80 -4.51 31.22
N GLU A 155 -10.89 -4.70 32.16
CA GLU A 155 -9.46 -4.41 31.98
C GLU A 155 -8.87 -5.20 30.80
N ASN A 156 -9.17 -6.50 30.70
CA ASN A 156 -8.75 -7.33 29.58
C ASN A 156 -9.30 -6.83 28.23
N THR A 157 -10.54 -6.33 28.21
CA THR A 157 -11.16 -5.76 27.00
C THR A 157 -10.50 -4.44 26.60
N GLU A 158 -10.14 -3.60 27.57
CA GLU A 158 -9.40 -2.35 27.34
C GLU A 158 -8.00 -2.64 26.78
N ILE A 159 -7.25 -3.55 27.40
CA ILE A 159 -5.93 -3.99 26.92
C ILE A 159 -6.02 -4.57 25.51
N LEU A 160 -7.04 -5.39 25.22
CA LEU A 160 -7.26 -5.94 23.88
C LEU A 160 -7.54 -4.84 22.85
N ASN A 161 -8.37 -3.85 23.19
CA ASN A 161 -8.69 -2.73 22.31
C ASN A 161 -7.46 -1.84 22.03
N GLU A 162 -6.63 -1.60 23.05
CA GLU A 162 -5.36 -0.89 22.92
C GLU A 162 -4.41 -1.66 21.98
N ASN A 163 -4.23 -2.96 22.19
CA ASN A 163 -3.38 -3.82 21.36
C ASN A 163 -3.82 -3.87 19.89
N ILE A 164 -5.13 -3.96 19.63
CA ILE A 164 -5.68 -3.90 18.26
C ILE A 164 -5.32 -2.55 17.63
N THR A 165 -5.52 -1.46 18.37
CA THR A 165 -5.27 -0.11 17.86
C THR A 165 -3.78 0.09 17.56
N PHE A 166 -2.91 -0.37 18.46
CA PHE A 166 -1.46 -0.37 18.27
C PHE A 166 -1.03 -1.17 17.03
N GLY A 167 -1.50 -2.40 16.88
CA GLY A 167 -1.16 -3.26 15.74
C GLY A 167 -1.59 -2.69 14.39
N GLN A 168 -2.81 -2.15 14.33
CA GLN A 168 -3.29 -1.45 13.14
C GLN A 168 -2.46 -0.19 12.86
N LEU A 169 -2.06 0.54 13.89
CA LEU A 169 -1.34 1.80 13.72
C LEU A 169 0.06 1.56 13.14
N VAL A 170 0.76 0.53 13.63
CA VAL A 170 2.03 0.07 13.07
C VAL A 170 1.88 -0.32 11.60
N THR A 171 0.84 -1.09 11.28
CA THR A 171 0.58 -1.55 9.91
C THR A 171 0.31 -0.38 8.96
N PHE A 172 -0.52 0.56 9.38
CA PHE A 172 -0.87 1.73 8.57
C PHE A 172 0.33 2.65 8.38
N LEU A 173 1.12 2.91 9.41
CA LEU A 173 2.33 3.73 9.29
C LEU A 173 3.37 3.10 8.37
N HIS A 174 3.54 1.77 8.42
CA HIS A 174 4.37 1.06 7.46
C HIS A 174 3.89 1.29 6.02
N ASN A 175 2.59 1.10 5.75
CA ASN A 175 2.01 1.35 4.42
C ASN A 175 2.19 2.81 3.97
N MET A 176 2.03 3.77 4.88
CA MET A 176 2.23 5.20 4.61
C MET A 176 3.68 5.48 4.20
N MET A 177 4.66 4.87 4.87
CA MET A 177 6.08 5.03 4.54
C MET A 177 6.42 4.37 3.19
N GLU A 178 5.91 3.17 2.90
CA GLU A 178 6.11 2.50 1.59
C GLU A 178 5.43 3.25 0.43
N LEU A 179 4.36 3.99 0.69
CA LEU A 179 3.71 4.89 -0.29
C LEU A 179 4.34 6.29 -0.33
N GLU A 180 5.56 6.42 0.21
CA GLU A 180 6.38 7.63 0.17
C GLU A 180 5.67 8.86 0.73
N LEU A 181 4.92 8.67 1.83
CA LEU A 181 4.37 9.80 2.58
C LEU A 181 5.45 10.45 3.44
N SER A 182 5.34 11.77 3.61
CA SER A 182 6.30 12.53 4.39
C SER A 182 6.28 12.12 5.86
N GLN A 183 7.43 12.25 6.53
CA GLN A 183 7.55 12.06 7.98
C GLN A 183 6.54 12.89 8.77
N GLN A 184 6.27 14.13 8.32
CA GLN A 184 5.28 15.01 8.95
C GLN A 184 3.88 14.38 8.94
N MET A 185 3.44 13.86 7.80
CA MET A 185 2.11 13.23 7.67
C MET A 185 2.01 11.94 8.49
N CYS A 186 3.07 11.12 8.51
CA CYS A 186 3.14 9.94 9.39
C CYS A 186 3.05 10.33 10.87
N GLN A 187 3.74 11.40 11.28
CA GLN A 187 3.74 11.86 12.66
C GLN A 187 2.39 12.45 13.08
N GLU A 188 1.76 13.25 12.22
CA GLU A 188 0.42 13.78 12.46
C GLU A 188 -0.62 12.66 12.61
N PHE A 189 -0.52 11.63 11.76
CA PHE A 189 -1.40 10.46 11.84
C PHE A 189 -1.17 9.66 13.13
N LEU A 190 0.10 9.42 13.51
CA LEU A 190 0.47 8.77 14.77
C LEU A 190 -0.09 9.54 15.97
N ASP A 191 0.15 10.85 16.05
CA ASP A 191 -0.28 11.67 17.17
C ASP A 191 -1.80 11.60 17.36
N LYS A 192 -2.54 11.75 16.27
CA LYS A 192 -4.00 11.68 16.29
C LYS A 192 -4.53 10.31 16.71
N MET A 193 -4.00 9.23 16.14
CA MET A 193 -4.50 7.88 16.40
C MET A 193 -4.05 7.33 17.75
N ALA A 194 -2.87 7.72 18.23
CA ALA A 194 -2.42 7.39 19.59
C ALA A 194 -3.35 8.01 20.65
N THR A 195 -3.75 9.27 20.46
CA THR A 195 -4.71 9.94 21.36
C THR A 195 -6.09 9.29 21.30
N ILE A 196 -6.63 9.01 20.11
CA ILE A 196 -7.96 8.38 19.98
C ILE A 196 -7.95 6.93 20.49
N GLY A 197 -6.83 6.24 20.33
CA GLY A 197 -6.62 4.86 20.74
C GLY A 197 -6.26 4.65 22.20
N ASN A 198 -6.04 5.73 22.96
CA ASN A 198 -5.49 5.71 24.32
C ASN A 198 -4.20 4.88 24.43
N LEU A 199 -3.31 4.99 23.44
CA LEU A 199 -2.02 4.30 23.48
C LEU A 199 -1.16 4.86 24.63
N SER A 200 -0.39 3.98 25.26
CA SER A 200 0.56 4.39 26.28
C SER A 200 1.69 5.24 25.68
N ALA A 201 2.33 6.07 26.51
CA ALA A 201 3.48 6.87 26.10
C ALA A 201 4.61 5.99 25.53
N GLU A 202 4.87 4.85 26.17
CA GLU A 202 5.89 3.88 25.74
C GLU A 202 5.60 3.32 24.35
N GLN A 203 4.35 2.94 24.06
CA GLN A 203 3.94 2.46 22.74
C GLN A 203 4.10 3.55 21.67
N LYS A 204 3.69 4.77 22.00
CA LYS A 204 3.83 5.91 21.09
C LYS A 204 5.30 6.19 20.78
N ASP A 205 6.16 6.22 21.79
CA ASP A 205 7.59 6.47 21.64
C ASP A 205 8.28 5.38 20.80
N LEU A 206 7.87 4.12 20.97
CA LEU A 206 8.36 3.01 20.16
C LEU A 206 8.05 3.21 18.67
N ILE A 207 6.80 3.57 18.35
CA ILE A 207 6.40 3.83 16.96
C ILE A 207 7.13 5.06 16.41
N GLN A 208 7.22 6.13 17.20
CA GLN A 208 7.88 7.37 16.79
C GLN A 208 9.38 7.17 16.50
N SER A 209 10.06 6.37 17.31
CA SER A 209 11.45 5.96 17.06
C SER A 209 11.59 5.20 15.74
N ASN A 210 10.66 4.28 15.45
CA ASN A 210 10.66 3.52 14.20
C ASN A 210 10.47 4.42 12.97
N ILE A 211 9.55 5.40 13.04
CA ILE A 211 9.38 6.41 12.00
C ILE A 211 10.69 7.17 11.78
N GLY A 212 11.31 7.69 12.86
CA GLY A 212 12.58 8.42 12.75
C GLY A 212 13.69 7.62 12.10
N ASN A 213 13.86 6.36 12.51
CA ASN A 213 14.86 5.45 11.95
C ASN A 213 14.66 5.19 10.45
N HIS A 214 13.41 5.03 10.01
CA HIS A 214 13.08 4.85 8.60
C HIS A 214 13.55 6.04 7.75
N PHE A 215 13.12 7.25 8.11
CA PHE A 215 13.46 8.46 7.35
C PHE A 215 14.96 8.80 7.40
N HIS A 216 15.63 8.57 8.53
CA HIS A 216 17.10 8.71 8.61
C HIS A 216 17.85 7.73 7.70
N ALA A 217 17.37 6.49 7.58
CA ALA A 217 17.96 5.50 6.69
C ALA A 217 17.77 5.87 5.21
N GLU A 218 16.60 6.40 4.84
CA GLU A 218 16.34 6.90 3.49
C GLU A 218 17.25 8.07 3.10
N ASP A 219 17.38 9.07 3.97
CA ASP A 219 18.23 10.24 3.72
C ASP A 219 19.71 9.87 3.58
N SER A 220 20.15 8.90 4.40
CA SER A 220 21.49 8.32 4.29
C SER A 220 21.71 7.61 2.95
N ASN A 221 20.70 6.87 2.47
CA ASN A 221 20.75 6.19 1.18
C ASN A 221 20.70 7.17 -0.01
N LYS A 222 19.88 8.23 0.07
CA LYS A 222 19.83 9.31 -0.94
C LYS A 222 21.17 10.05 -1.01
N SER A 223 21.78 10.35 0.14
CA SER A 223 23.11 10.97 0.23
C SER A 223 24.21 10.09 -0.36
N ARG A 224 24.19 8.77 -0.11
CA ARG A 224 25.13 7.80 -0.72
C ARG A 224 24.97 7.68 -2.24
N LYS A 225 23.74 7.80 -2.77
CA LYS A 225 23.48 7.80 -4.22
C LYS A 225 23.99 9.09 -4.90
N HIS A 226 23.85 10.24 -4.26
CA HIS A 226 24.36 11.54 -4.76
C HIS A 226 25.88 11.70 -4.61
N GLN A 227 26.52 11.00 -3.66
CA GLN A 227 27.97 11.00 -3.50
C GLN A 227 28.73 10.06 -4.45
N ARG A 228 28.05 9.22 -5.23
CA ARG A 228 28.72 8.50 -6.33
C ARG A 228 28.86 9.49 -7.49
N PRO A 229 30.05 10.05 -7.77
CA PRO A 229 30.20 10.86 -8.97
C PRO A 229 29.99 9.92 -10.15
N PHE A 230 29.10 10.29 -11.07
CA PHE A 230 29.07 9.73 -12.40
C PHE A 230 30.44 10.04 -13.04
N ASN A 231 31.43 9.18 -12.83
CA ASN A 231 32.75 9.28 -13.43
C ASN A 231 32.62 8.91 -14.91
N LYS A 232 32.13 9.87 -15.72
CA LYS A 232 32.08 9.82 -17.19
C LYS A 232 33.47 9.58 -17.82
N LEU A 233 34.56 9.69 -17.06
CA LEU A 233 35.92 9.40 -17.51
C LEU A 233 36.30 7.90 -17.54
N SER A 234 35.53 6.98 -16.94
CA SER A 234 35.87 5.54 -17.00
C SER A 234 35.40 4.87 -18.30
N PHE A 235 34.49 5.50 -19.04
CA PHE A 235 33.96 4.97 -20.31
C PHE A 235 34.81 5.34 -21.54
N MET A 236 35.63 6.41 -21.46
CA MET A 236 36.50 6.84 -22.57
C MET A 236 37.88 6.17 -22.59
N LYS A 237 38.37 5.62 -21.46
CA LYS A 237 39.65 4.87 -21.46
C LYS A 237 39.56 3.46 -22.04
N ARG A 238 38.35 2.91 -22.24
CA ARG A 238 38.18 1.58 -22.86
C ARG A 238 38.07 1.61 -24.39
N LYS A 239 37.89 2.78 -25.01
CA LYS A 239 37.75 2.91 -26.47
C LYS A 239 39.04 3.34 -27.19
N VAL A 240 40.03 3.89 -26.47
CA VAL A 240 41.30 4.32 -27.07
C VAL A 240 42.43 3.27 -26.92
N GLY A 241 42.26 2.28 -26.03
CA GLY A 241 43.28 1.25 -25.78
C GLY A 241 43.20 -0.01 -26.66
N ARG A 242 42.33 -0.06 -27.68
CA ARG A 242 42.18 -1.23 -28.57
C ARG A 242 42.57 -0.99 -30.03
N GLU A 243 43.03 0.21 -30.39
CA GLU A 243 43.51 0.52 -31.76
C GLU A 243 45.01 0.82 -31.83
N ALA A 244 45.76 0.58 -30.75
CA ALA A 244 47.22 0.74 -30.71
C ALA A 244 47.90 -0.52 -30.17
N MET A 245 47.70 -1.65 -30.85
CA MET A 245 48.69 -2.71 -30.90
C MET A 245 48.46 -3.54 -32.16
N VAL A 246 49.43 -3.41 -33.05
CA VAL A 246 49.76 -4.27 -34.19
C VAL A 246 49.69 -5.75 -33.79
#